data_AF-A0A936PTG1-F1
#
_entry.id   AF-A0A936PTG1-F1
#
_cell.length_a   1.000
_cell.length_b   1.000
_cell.length_c   1.000
_cell.angle_alpha   90.00
_cell.angle_beta   90.00
_cell.angle_gamma   90.00
#
_symmetry.space_group_name_H-M   'P 1'
#
loop_
_entity.id
_entity.type
_entity.pdbx_description
1 polymer ?
#
loop_
_entity_poly.entity_id
_entity_poly.type
_entity_poly.pdbx_seq_one_letter_code
_entity_poly.pdbx_strand_id
1 'polypeptide(L)'
;MGRPTEFMSALRDPKNKPLQGKHPADAALRSLWVHVAFADGRVGDAELALFQAVSPGVSRDELLLQIAEDAARPMDLKALAAALPDEVDRQDTFMLASWMVGQDDRVHNAEAKILGELMRALGL
;
A
#
# COMPACT_ATOMS: atom_id res chain seq x y z
N MET A 1 -2.71 9.84 15.36
CA MET A 1 -1.85 9.38 14.26
C MET A 1 -2.70 8.44 13.44
N GLY A 2 -2.81 8.67 12.14
CA GLY A 2 -3.66 7.88 11.26
C GLY A 2 -3.07 6.50 10.99
N ARG A 3 -3.91 5.53 10.62
CA ARG A 3 -3.42 4.21 10.20
C ARG A 3 -2.48 4.28 8.97
N PRO A 4 -2.69 5.16 7.97
CA PRO A 4 -1.74 5.34 6.88
C PRO A 4 -0.35 5.79 7.34
N THR A 5 -0.28 6.67 8.35
CA THR A 5 0.99 7.12 8.93
C THR A 5 1.74 5.97 9.62
N GLU A 6 1.01 5.07 10.29
CA GLU A 6 1.59 3.86 10.90
C GLU A 6 2.18 2.91 9.84
N PHE A 7 1.44 2.70 8.74
CA PHE A 7 1.94 1.94 7.58
C PHE A 7 3.21 2.57 7.02
N MET A 8 3.22 3.88 6.76
CA MET A 8 4.39 4.58 6.26
C MET A 8 5.59 4.45 7.20
N SER A 9 5.35 4.50 8.51
CA SER A 9 6.41 4.36 9.52
C SER A 9 6.99 2.95 9.58
N ALA A 10 6.16 1.92 9.39
CA ALA A 10 6.59 0.53 9.31
C ALA A 10 7.38 0.23 8.02
N LEU A 11 7.02 0.89 6.91
CA LEU A 11 7.66 0.68 5.61
C LEU A 11 8.99 1.42 5.47
N ARG A 12 9.12 2.62 6.04
CA ARG A 12 10.36 3.43 5.96
C ARG A 12 11.50 2.88 6.81
N ASP A 13 11.17 2.23 7.91
CA ASP A 13 12.16 1.58 8.77
C ASP A 13 11.61 0.23 9.22
N PRO A 14 12.00 -0.88 8.56
CA PRO A 14 11.57 -2.22 8.94
C PRO A 14 12.01 -2.62 10.36
N LYS A 15 12.91 -1.85 10.99
CA LYS A 15 13.29 -2.03 12.41
C LYS A 15 12.31 -1.33 13.36
N ASN A 16 11.41 -0.49 12.87
CA ASN A 16 10.28 -0.01 13.66
C ASN A 16 9.38 -1.18 14.07
N LYS A 17 8.66 -1.00 15.17
CA LYS A 17 7.73 -2.00 15.68
C LYS A 17 6.72 -2.37 14.57
N PRO A 18 6.48 -3.67 14.32
CA PRO A 18 5.46 -4.10 13.38
C PRO A 18 4.09 -3.52 13.79
N LEU A 19 3.20 -3.38 12.80
CA LEU A 19 1.85 -2.87 13.05
C LEU A 19 1.17 -3.68 14.16
N GLN A 20 0.62 -2.97 15.15
CA GLN A 20 -0.12 -3.60 16.24
C GLN A 20 -1.62 -3.49 16.00
N GLY A 21 -2.35 -4.54 16.37
CA GLY A 21 -3.81 -4.61 16.24
C GLY A 21 -4.30 -4.71 14.80
N LYS A 22 -5.62 -4.95 14.67
CA LYS A 22 -6.33 -4.93 13.39
C LYS A 22 -7.01 -3.58 13.23
N HIS A 23 -6.93 -3.00 12.03
CA HIS A 23 -7.63 -1.77 11.68
C HIS A 23 -8.50 -1.99 10.42
N PRO A 24 -9.70 -1.39 10.31
CA PRO A 24 -10.58 -1.56 9.14
C PRO A 24 -9.91 -1.17 7.81
N ALA A 25 -9.02 -0.19 7.83
CA ALA A 25 -8.29 0.26 6.64
C ALA A 25 -7.15 -0.68 6.20
N ASP A 26 -6.75 -1.68 7.00
CA ASP A 26 -5.58 -2.52 6.71
C ASP A 26 -5.71 -3.29 5.39
N ALA A 27 -6.91 -3.75 5.05
CA ALA A 27 -7.15 -4.47 3.80
C ALA A 27 -7.02 -3.53 2.60
N ALA A 28 -7.61 -2.34 2.68
CA ALA A 28 -7.57 -1.36 1.60
C ALA A 28 -6.16 -0.78 1.39
N LEU A 29 -5.44 -0.49 2.48
CA LEU A 29 -4.06 0.01 2.41
C LEU A 29 -3.09 -1.06 1.87
N ARG A 30 -3.29 -2.34 2.21
CA ARG A 30 -2.53 -3.44 1.62
C ARG A 30 -2.85 -3.63 0.14
N SER A 31 -4.12 -3.60 -0.25
CA SER A 31 -4.50 -3.68 -1.66
C SER A 31 -3.90 -2.54 -2.48
N LEU A 32 -3.96 -1.29 -1.97
CA LEU A 32 -3.27 -0.16 -2.58
C LEU A 32 -1.80 -0.45 -2.80
N TRP A 33 -1.13 -0.97 -1.78
CA TRP A 33 0.29 -1.29 -1.89
C TRP A 33 0.57 -2.39 -2.91
N VAL A 34 -0.20 -3.48 -2.91
CA VAL A 34 -0.06 -4.55 -3.92
C VAL A 34 -0.15 -3.97 -5.32
N HIS A 35 -1.12 -3.09 -5.59
CA HIS A 35 -1.27 -2.50 -6.90
C HIS A 35 -0.16 -1.53 -7.29
N VAL A 36 0.43 -0.83 -6.33
CA VAL A 36 1.57 0.06 -6.58
C VAL A 36 2.86 -0.75 -6.79
N ALA A 37 3.17 -1.69 -5.90
CA ALA A 37 4.36 -2.53 -6.00
C ALA A 37 4.33 -3.45 -7.22
N PHE A 38 3.15 -4.02 -7.55
CA PHE A 38 2.99 -4.90 -8.71
C PHE A 38 2.68 -4.15 -10.01
N ALA A 39 2.83 -2.82 -10.05
CA ALA A 39 2.48 -2.04 -11.24
C ALA A 39 3.32 -2.42 -12.48
N ASP A 40 4.53 -2.95 -12.28
CA ASP A 40 5.42 -3.48 -13.32
C ASP A 40 5.22 -4.99 -13.60
N GLY A 41 4.33 -5.65 -12.85
CA GLY A 41 4.03 -7.07 -12.93
C GLY A 41 4.99 -7.98 -12.15
N ARG A 42 5.82 -7.45 -11.25
CA ARG A 42 6.75 -8.21 -10.41
C ARG A 42 6.70 -7.71 -8.96
N VAL A 43 7.11 -8.56 -8.01
CA VAL A 43 7.44 -8.16 -6.64
C VAL A 43 8.81 -8.73 -6.32
N GLY A 44 9.77 -7.85 -6.01
CA GLY A 44 11.12 -8.22 -5.61
C GLY A 44 11.22 -8.62 -4.13
N ASP A 45 12.37 -9.18 -3.75
CA ASP A 45 12.62 -9.60 -2.36
C ASP A 45 12.54 -8.44 -1.36
N ALA A 46 12.93 -7.23 -1.76
CA ALA A 46 12.89 -6.05 -0.92
C ALA A 46 11.45 -5.63 -0.58
N GLU A 47 10.57 -5.61 -1.57
CA GLU A 47 9.15 -5.31 -1.41
C GLU A 47 8.45 -6.39 -0.58
N LEU A 48 8.81 -7.66 -0.80
CA LEU A 48 8.27 -8.77 -0.03
C LEU A 48 8.66 -8.70 1.46
N ALA A 49 9.89 -8.29 1.76
CA ALA A 49 10.34 -8.07 3.14
C ALA A 49 9.56 -6.94 3.81
N LEU A 50 9.22 -5.89 3.06
CA LEU A 50 8.33 -4.86 3.54
C LEU A 50 6.93 -5.46 3.80
N PHE A 51 6.37 -6.28 2.90
CA PHE A 51 5.02 -6.87 3.06
C PHE A 51 4.90 -7.68 4.35
N GLN A 52 5.98 -8.36 4.74
CA GLN A 52 6.08 -9.04 6.03
C GLN A 52 6.03 -8.08 7.22
N ALA A 53 6.60 -6.88 7.11
CA ALA A 53 6.61 -5.89 8.20
C ALA A 53 5.20 -5.37 8.53
N VAL A 54 4.30 -5.26 7.53
CA VAL A 54 2.92 -4.81 7.74
C VAL A 54 1.92 -5.97 7.92
N SER A 55 2.34 -7.20 7.67
CA SER A 55 1.52 -8.41 7.82
C SER A 55 2.16 -9.39 8.80
N PRO A 56 2.28 -9.02 10.08
CA PRO A 56 2.97 -9.85 11.07
C PRO A 56 2.28 -11.21 11.22
N GLY A 57 3.09 -12.28 11.25
CA GLY A 57 2.62 -13.65 11.42
C GLY A 57 2.12 -14.35 10.15
N VAL A 58 2.19 -13.70 9.00
CA VAL A 58 1.92 -14.31 7.70
C VAL A 58 3.23 -14.84 7.11
N SER A 59 3.24 -16.09 6.65
CA SER A 59 4.41 -16.68 6.01
C SER A 59 4.70 -16.05 4.65
N ARG A 60 5.92 -16.23 4.16
CA ARG A 60 6.34 -15.72 2.85
C ARG A 60 5.46 -16.26 1.71
N ASP A 61 5.13 -17.55 1.73
CA ASP A 61 4.34 -18.20 0.69
C ASP A 61 2.87 -17.74 0.72
N GLU A 62 2.30 -17.56 1.91
CA GLU A 62 0.97 -16.99 2.08
C GLU A 62 0.90 -15.53 1.58
N LEU A 63 1.95 -14.74 1.81
CA LEU A 63 2.03 -13.37 1.28
C LEU A 63 2.09 -13.35 -0.25
N LEU A 64 2.90 -14.22 -0.86
CA LEU A 64 2.96 -14.32 -2.32
C LEU A 64 1.60 -14.69 -2.92
N LEU A 65 0.87 -15.61 -2.28
CA LEU A 65 -0.48 -15.96 -2.70
C LEU A 65 -1.44 -14.77 -2.55
N GLN A 66 -1.42 -14.06 -1.41
CA GLN A 66 -2.26 -12.88 -1.19
C GLN A 66 -1.98 -11.76 -2.19
N ILE A 67 -0.70 -11.47 -2.44
CA ILE A 67 -0.27 -10.48 -3.44
C ILE A 67 -0.78 -10.86 -4.82
N ALA A 68 -0.65 -12.14 -5.22
CA ALA A 68 -1.14 -12.60 -6.52
C ALA A 68 -2.66 -12.51 -6.64
N GLU A 69 -3.41 -12.85 -5.58
CA GLU A 69 -4.87 -12.74 -5.54
C GLU A 69 -5.35 -11.29 -5.60
N ASP A 70 -4.70 -10.39 -4.87
CA ASP A 70 -5.02 -8.96 -4.87
C ASP A 70 -4.65 -8.32 -6.20
N ALA A 71 -3.47 -8.62 -6.76
CA ALA A 71 -3.04 -8.10 -8.06
C ALA A 71 -3.94 -8.58 -9.22
N ALA A 72 -4.57 -9.74 -9.10
CA ALA A 72 -5.53 -10.26 -10.08
C ALA A 72 -6.88 -9.53 -10.05
N ARG A 73 -7.17 -8.74 -9.02
CA ARG A 73 -8.42 -7.99 -8.87
C ARG A 73 -8.21 -6.51 -9.20
N PRO A 74 -9.21 -5.80 -9.71
CA PRO A 74 -9.11 -4.35 -9.79
C PRO A 74 -9.05 -3.71 -8.40
N MET A 75 -8.23 -2.67 -8.23
CA MET A 75 -8.17 -1.90 -6.99
C MET A 75 -9.54 -1.29 -6.66
N ASP A 76 -10.08 -1.57 -5.47
CA ASP A 76 -11.32 -0.97 -5.01
C ASP A 76 -11.07 0.41 -4.38
N LEU A 77 -10.91 1.40 -5.25
CA LEU A 77 -10.72 2.80 -4.89
C LEU A 77 -11.88 3.38 -4.06
N LYS A 78 -13.11 2.85 -4.21
CA LYS A 78 -14.27 3.30 -3.45
C LYS A 78 -14.20 2.79 -2.01
N ALA A 79 -13.86 1.51 -1.83
CA ALA A 79 -13.63 0.95 -0.50
C ALA A 79 -12.48 1.65 0.22
N LEU A 80 -11.39 1.98 -0.51
CA LEU A 80 -10.27 2.74 0.04
C LEU A 80 -10.70 4.13 0.53
N ALA A 81 -11.40 4.90 -0.31
CA ALA A 81 -11.89 6.22 0.08
C ALA A 81 -12.87 6.15 1.26
N ALA A 82 -13.75 5.14 1.30
CA ALA A 82 -14.69 4.93 2.40
C ALA A 82 -13.99 4.56 3.72
N ALA A 83 -12.84 3.89 3.66
CA ALA A 83 -12.03 3.54 4.82
C ALA A 83 -11.24 4.73 5.39
N LEU A 84 -11.16 5.85 4.66
CA LEU A 84 -10.37 7.04 4.99
C LEU A 84 -11.25 8.30 5.02
N PRO A 85 -12.12 8.44 6.03
CA PRO A 85 -13.05 9.58 6.11
C PRO A 85 -12.34 10.92 6.40
N ASP A 86 -11.17 10.89 7.05
CA ASP A 86 -10.38 12.06 7.39
C ASP A 86 -9.54 12.56 6.19
N GLU A 87 -9.51 13.86 5.96
CA GLU A 87 -8.69 14.49 4.92
C GLU A 87 -7.19 14.23 5.12
N VAL A 88 -6.73 14.23 6.38
CA VAL A 88 -5.33 13.95 6.72
C VAL A 88 -4.97 12.51 6.35
N ASP A 89 -5.84 11.55 6.65
CA ASP A 89 -5.61 10.14 6.29
C ASP A 89 -5.58 9.94 4.77
N ARG A 90 -6.40 10.70 4.03
CA ARG A 90 -6.38 10.70 2.55
C ARG A 90 -5.06 11.26 2.02
N GLN A 91 -4.61 12.41 2.53
CA GLN A 91 -3.32 13.00 2.16
C GLN A 91 -2.15 12.07 2.48
N ASP A 92 -2.13 11.47 3.68
CA ASP A 92 -1.11 10.53 4.10
C ASP A 92 -1.09 9.27 3.23
N THR A 93 -2.27 8.77 2.81
CA THR A 93 -2.38 7.63 1.89
C THR A 93 -1.84 7.96 0.51
N PHE A 94 -2.13 9.16 -0.01
CA PHE A 94 -1.57 9.61 -1.28
C PHE A 94 -0.05 9.81 -1.20
N MET A 95 0.45 10.38 -0.10
CA MET A 95 1.89 10.51 0.16
C MET A 95 2.57 9.15 0.27
N LEU A 96 1.92 8.17 0.90
CA LEU A 96 2.40 6.80 0.98
C LEU A 96 2.57 6.19 -0.42
N ALA A 97 1.52 6.26 -1.26
CA ALA A 97 1.58 5.76 -2.63
C ALA A 97 2.66 6.45 -3.45
N SER A 98 2.77 7.78 -3.34
CA SER A 98 3.78 8.57 -4.05
C SER A 98 5.20 8.21 -3.62
N TRP A 99 5.42 7.99 -2.32
CA TRP A 99 6.71 7.57 -1.79
C TRP A 99 7.10 6.17 -2.28
N MET A 100 6.13 5.24 -2.39
CA MET A 100 6.37 3.89 -2.91
C MET A 100 6.78 3.91 -4.38
N VAL A 101 6.03 4.64 -5.22
CA VAL A 101 6.37 4.83 -6.65
C VAL A 101 7.74 5.50 -6.83
N GLY A 102 8.15 6.36 -5.90
CA GLY A 102 9.46 7.00 -5.92
C GLY A 102 10.61 6.19 -5.32
N GLN A 103 10.40 4.95 -4.87
CA GLN A 103 11.49 4.10 -4.39
C GLN A 103 12.40 3.61 -5.52
N ASP A 104 11.83 3.44 -6.73
CA ASP A 104 12.59 3.05 -7.91
C ASP A 104 13.10 4.29 -8.65
N ASP A 105 14.28 4.17 -9.29
CA ASP A 105 14.94 5.25 -10.04
C ASP A 105 14.10 5.77 -11.24
N ARG A 106 12.95 5.15 -11.53
CA ARG A 106 12.06 5.51 -12.64
C ARG A 106 10.61 5.29 -12.26
N VAL A 107 9.81 6.35 -12.43
CA VAL A 107 8.35 6.25 -12.39
C VAL A 107 7.83 5.77 -13.75
N HIS A 108 7.16 4.64 -13.77
CA HIS A 108 6.51 4.08 -14.94
C HIS A 108 5.14 4.74 -15.21
N ASN A 109 4.72 4.76 -16.48
CA ASN A 109 3.41 5.33 -16.86
C ASN A 109 2.23 4.63 -16.14
N ALA A 110 2.37 3.35 -15.81
CA ALA A 110 1.37 2.60 -15.07
C ALA A 110 1.21 3.12 -13.63
N GLU A 111 2.32 3.37 -12.94
CA GLU A 111 2.35 3.92 -11.58
C GLU A 111 1.78 5.34 -11.54
N ALA A 112 2.19 6.19 -12.49
CA ALA A 112 1.64 7.54 -12.62
C ALA A 112 0.12 7.53 -12.85
N LYS A 113 -0.38 6.57 -13.63
CA LYS A 113 -1.82 6.38 -13.83
C LYS A 113 -2.52 5.99 -12.54
N ILE A 114 -1.95 5.06 -11.76
CA ILE A 114 -2.47 4.63 -10.46
C ILE A 114 -2.54 5.83 -9.49
N LEU A 115 -1.48 6.65 -9.41
CA LEU A 115 -1.47 7.85 -8.56
C LEU A 115 -2.57 8.85 -8.98
N GLY A 116 -2.77 9.06 -10.28
CA GLY A 116 -3.83 9.95 -10.78
C GLY A 116 -5.24 9.43 -10.54
N GLU A 117 -5.46 8.11 -10.55
CA GLU A 117 -6.73 7.50 -10.16
C GLU A 117 -6.96 7.56 -8.65
N LEU A 118 -5.90 7.34 -7.86
CA LEU A 118 -5.93 7.44 -6.40
C LEU A 118 -6.26 8.87 -5.94
N MET A 119 -5.57 9.88 -6.48
CA MET A 119 -5.81 11.29 -6.15
C MET A 119 -7.28 11.66 -6.34
N ARG A 120 -7.86 11.28 -7.50
CA ARG A 120 -9.28 11.50 -7.81
C ARG A 120 -10.21 10.76 -6.85
N ALA A 121 -9.90 9.51 -6.49
CA ALA A 121 -10.72 8.73 -5.57
C ALA A 121 -10.70 9.31 -4.14
N LEU A 122 -9.58 9.88 -3.72
CA LEU A 122 -9.40 10.51 -2.42
C LEU A 122 -9.91 11.96 -2.38
N GLY A 123 -10.31 12.54 -3.52
CA GLY A 123 -10.78 13.92 -3.61
C GLY A 123 -9.69 14.95 -3.30
N LEU A 124 -8.44 14.66 -3.67
CA LEU A 124 -7.27 15.53 -3.54
C LEU A 124 -6.97 16.28 -4.84
#